data_AF-A0A2Z3JI05-F1
#
_entry.id   AF-A0A2Z3JI05-F1
#
_cell.length_a   1.000
_cell.length_b   1.000
_cell.length_c   1.000
_cell.angle_alpha   90.00
_cell.angle_beta   90.00
_cell.angle_gamma   90.00
#
_symmetry.space_group_name_H-M   'P 1'
#
loop_
_entity.id
_entity.type
_entity.pdbx_description
1 polymer ?
#
loop_
_entity_poly.entity_id
_entity_poly.type
_entity_poly.pdbx_seq_one_letter_code
_entity_poly.pdbx_strand_id
1 'polypeptide(L)'
;MAEILFRNEADGHSFQMTQPKAARVLDDIEKWAAKNSFEHITFWRDAEDSSKFWVQLGEDKLNYWIHESTFSEGKHEDVEMQLDYARGAQRRSAAGFAKFDK
;
A
#
# COMPACT_ATOMS: atom_id res chain seq x y z
N MET A 1 -3.18 -5.86 -15.65
CA MET A 1 -3.26 -4.52 -15.01
C MET A 1 -3.54 -4.80 -13.55
N ALA A 2 -2.70 -4.32 -12.64
CA ALA A 2 -2.89 -4.57 -11.22
C ALA A 2 -3.89 -3.55 -10.66
N GLU A 3 -4.87 -4.00 -9.88
CA GLU A 3 -5.87 -3.11 -9.32
C GLU A 3 -5.33 -2.39 -8.08
N ILE A 4 -5.37 -1.05 -8.07
CA ILE A 4 -4.94 -0.25 -6.92
C ILE A 4 -6.17 0.29 -6.21
N LEU A 5 -6.35 -0.10 -4.96
CA LEU A 5 -7.49 0.25 -4.13
C LEU A 5 -7.06 1.10 -2.93
N PHE A 6 -7.82 2.14 -2.61
CA PHE A 6 -7.70 2.87 -1.34
C PHE A 6 -8.97 2.65 -0.54
N ARG A 7 -8.83 2.26 0.73
CA ARG A 7 -9.96 1.99 1.63
C ARG A 7 -9.74 2.67 2.97
N ASN A 8 -10.80 3.07 3.64
CA ASN A 8 -10.71 3.50 5.04
C ASN A 8 -10.74 2.27 5.94
N GLU A 9 -9.91 2.24 6.98
CA GLU A 9 -9.97 1.18 7.99
C GLU A 9 -11.19 1.32 8.91
N ALA A 10 -11.62 2.55 9.16
CA ALA A 10 -12.76 2.85 10.05
C ALA A 10 -14.09 2.30 9.52
N ASP A 11 -14.32 2.38 8.20
CA ASP A 11 -15.60 2.09 7.57
C ASP A 11 -15.50 1.08 6.41
N GLY A 12 -14.30 0.79 5.92
CA GLY A 12 -14.08 -0.13 4.80
C GLY A 12 -14.43 0.44 3.43
N HIS A 13 -14.92 1.69 3.34
CA HIS A 13 -15.30 2.28 2.07
C HIS A 13 -14.07 2.58 1.23
N SER A 14 -14.19 2.30 -0.05
CA SER A 14 -13.20 2.70 -1.05
C SER A 14 -13.27 4.19 -1.30
N PHE A 15 -12.11 4.82 -1.41
CA PHE A 15 -11.99 6.19 -1.90
C PHE A 15 -10.95 6.26 -3.01
N GLN A 16 -10.87 7.41 -3.68
CA GLN A 16 -9.83 7.68 -4.67
C GLN A 16 -8.91 8.76 -4.16
N MET A 17 -7.63 8.60 -4.46
CA MET A 17 -6.66 9.64 -4.15
C MET A 17 -6.82 10.78 -5.17
N THR A 18 -7.29 11.93 -4.72
CA THR A 18 -7.62 13.08 -5.58
C THR A 18 -6.42 14.00 -5.84
N GLN A 19 -5.24 13.65 -5.31
CA GLN A 19 -4.06 14.52 -5.39
C GLN A 19 -3.42 14.48 -6.78
N PRO A 20 -3.14 15.63 -7.42
CA PRO A 20 -2.66 15.68 -8.81
C PRO A 20 -1.28 15.04 -8.99
N LYS A 21 -0.43 15.04 -7.95
CA LYS A 21 0.88 14.39 -7.98
C LYS A 21 0.84 12.89 -7.71
N ALA A 22 -0.26 12.39 -7.13
CA ALA A 22 -0.43 10.96 -6.86
C ALA A 22 -0.55 10.14 -8.14
N ALA A 23 -1.06 10.72 -9.23
CA ALA A 23 -1.23 10.00 -10.50
C ALA A 23 0.06 9.31 -10.99
N ARG A 24 1.22 9.97 -10.84
CA ARG A 24 2.52 9.39 -11.23
C ARG A 24 2.92 8.25 -10.28
N VAL A 25 2.74 8.46 -8.98
CA VAL A 25 3.03 7.44 -7.96
C VAL A 25 2.14 6.21 -8.16
N LEU A 26 0.87 6.38 -8.53
CA LEU A 26 -0.05 5.29 -8.83
C LEU A 26 0.37 4.49 -10.07
N ASP A 27 0.83 5.17 -11.13
CA ASP A 27 1.39 4.52 -12.32
C ASP A 27 2.65 3.68 -11.98
N ASP A 28 3.53 4.20 -11.12
CA ASP A 28 4.70 3.46 -10.65
C ASP A 28 4.32 2.25 -9.77
N ILE A 29 3.32 2.40 -8.89
CA ILE A 29 2.76 1.30 -8.11
C ILE A 29 2.17 0.22 -9.03
N GLU A 30 1.43 0.61 -10.07
CA GLU A 30 0.82 -0.34 -11.02
C GLU A 30 1.91 -1.15 -11.74
N LYS A 31 2.95 -0.48 -12.24
CA LYS A 31 4.10 -1.13 -12.89
C LYS A 31 4.83 -2.06 -11.93
N TRP A 32 5.06 -1.61 -10.70
CA TRP A 32 5.69 -2.43 -9.67
C TRP A 32 4.85 -3.67 -9.36
N ALA A 33 3.53 -3.52 -9.21
CA ALA A 33 2.60 -4.62 -8.95
C ALA A 33 2.61 -5.64 -10.09
N ALA A 34 2.55 -5.16 -11.34
CA ALA A 34 2.61 -5.98 -12.53
C ALA A 34 3.95 -6.75 -12.63
N LYS A 35 5.08 -6.07 -12.37
CA LYS A 35 6.43 -6.69 -12.35
C LYS A 35 6.55 -7.78 -11.28
N ASN A 36 5.83 -7.63 -10.17
CA ASN A 36 5.87 -8.55 -9.04
C ASN A 36 4.71 -9.56 -9.00
N SER A 37 3.88 -9.60 -10.04
CA SER A 37 2.73 -10.52 -10.16
C SER A 37 1.67 -10.36 -9.06
N PHE A 38 1.46 -9.13 -8.58
CA PHE A 38 0.33 -8.82 -7.70
C PHE A 38 -0.89 -8.43 -8.54
N GLU A 39 -2.02 -9.11 -8.31
CA GLU A 39 -3.28 -8.81 -8.99
C GLU A 39 -3.93 -7.53 -8.46
N HIS A 40 -3.80 -7.29 -7.15
CA HIS A 40 -4.31 -6.08 -6.52
C HIS A 40 -3.42 -5.63 -5.35
N ILE A 41 -3.38 -4.32 -5.11
CA ILE A 41 -2.74 -3.68 -3.96
C ILE A 41 -3.79 -2.80 -3.29
N THR A 42 -3.98 -2.98 -1.98
CA THR A 42 -4.92 -2.15 -1.21
C THR A 42 -4.16 -1.33 -0.18
N PHE A 43 -4.41 -0.03 -0.16
CA PHE A 43 -3.92 0.89 0.86
C PHE A 43 -5.05 1.25 1.81
N TRP A 44 -4.91 0.89 3.08
CA TRP A 44 -5.89 1.16 4.12
C TRP A 44 -5.50 2.38 4.92
N ARG A 45 -6.28 3.45 4.82
CA ARG A 45 -6.13 4.63 5.66
C ARG A 45 -6.48 4.28 7.10
N ASP A 46 -5.52 4.49 8.00
CA ASP A 46 -5.68 4.27 9.43
C ASP A 46 -6.80 5.18 9.99
N ALA A 47 -7.56 4.66 10.96
CA ALA A 47 -8.72 5.35 11.53
C ALA A 47 -8.32 6.53 12.43
N GLU A 48 -7.16 6.43 13.09
CA GLU A 48 -6.66 7.43 14.02
C GLU A 48 -5.70 8.40 13.30
N ASP A 49 -4.92 7.91 12.34
CA ASP A 49 -3.97 8.71 11.57
C ASP A 49 -4.27 8.68 10.06
N SER A 50 -4.90 9.75 9.59
CA SER A 50 -5.20 9.94 8.16
C SER A 50 -4.00 9.97 7.23
N SER A 51 -2.80 10.21 7.78
CA SER A 51 -1.56 10.26 7.03
C SER A 51 -0.92 8.89 6.88
N LYS A 52 -1.50 7.84 7.50
CA LYS A 52 -0.93 6.50 7.53
C LYS A 52 -1.77 5.54 6.71
N PHE A 53 -1.10 4.86 5.77
CA PHE A 53 -1.71 3.91 4.86
C PHE A 53 -1.10 2.53 5.05
N TRP A 54 -1.83 1.62 5.67
CA TRP A 54 -1.44 0.21 5.76
C TRP A 54 -1.46 -0.44 4.39
N VAL A 55 -0.45 -1.25 4.11
CA VAL A 55 -0.28 -1.89 2.80
C VAL A 55 -0.82 -3.31 2.86
N GLN A 56 -1.65 -3.65 1.89
CA GLN A 56 -2.07 -5.01 1.59
C GLN A 56 -1.64 -5.38 0.18
N LEU A 57 -0.91 -6.49 0.06
CA LEU A 57 -0.41 -7.02 -1.22
C LEU A 57 -1.16 -8.31 -1.55
N GLY A 58 -2.01 -8.27 -2.57
CA GLY A 58 -2.98 -9.35 -2.80
C GLY A 58 -3.87 -9.56 -1.57
N GLU A 59 -3.94 -10.78 -1.07
CA GLU A 59 -4.77 -11.13 0.09
C GLU A 59 -4.11 -10.85 1.44
N ASP A 60 -2.80 -10.53 1.47
CA ASP A 60 -2.06 -10.34 2.71
C ASP A 60 -2.05 -8.87 3.13
N LYS A 61 -2.77 -8.54 4.22
CA LYS A 61 -2.61 -7.25 4.91
C LYS A 61 -1.34 -7.28 5.76
N LEU A 62 -0.43 -6.37 5.48
CA LEU A 62 0.88 -6.32 6.13
C LEU A 62 0.84 -5.40 7.34
N ASN A 63 1.65 -5.71 8.35
CA ASN A 63 2.00 -4.75 9.41
C ASN A 63 3.06 -3.77 8.90
N TYR A 64 2.77 -3.13 7.77
CA TYR A 64 3.62 -2.15 7.10
C TYR A 64 2.72 -1.00 6.65
N TRP A 65 3.17 0.23 6.86
CA TRP A 65 2.43 1.42 6.50
C TRP A 65 3.31 2.40 5.73
N ILE A 66 2.68 3.17 4.85
CA ILE A 66 3.27 4.23 4.06
C ILE A 66 2.61 5.55 4.45
N HIS A 67 3.39 6.64 4.46
CA HIS A 67 2.86 7.96 4.78
C HIS A 67 2.17 8.60 3.57
N GLU A 68 1.10 9.37 3.75
CA GLU A 68 0.38 10.08 2.68
C GLU A 68 1.32 10.93 1.83
N SER A 69 2.34 11.53 2.47
CA SER A 69 3.36 12.33 1.82
C SER A 69 4.09 11.61 0.68
N THR A 70 4.25 10.29 0.74
CA THR A 70 4.83 9.52 -0.36
C THR A 70 4.00 9.67 -1.64
N PHE A 71 2.67 9.75 -1.50
CA PHE A 71 1.75 9.93 -2.61
C PHE A 71 1.55 11.41 -2.99
N SER A 72 1.45 12.30 -2.00
CA SER A 72 1.19 13.73 -2.24
C SER A 72 2.42 14.50 -2.73
N GLU A 73 3.62 14.13 -2.31
CA GLU A 73 4.86 14.79 -2.74
C GLU A 73 5.36 14.28 -4.09
N GLY A 74 4.86 13.14 -4.58
CA GLY A 74 5.28 12.56 -5.86
C GLY A 74 6.66 11.91 -5.82
N LYS A 75 7.08 11.42 -4.65
CA LYS A 75 8.39 10.77 -4.45
C LYS A 75 8.37 9.34 -5.00
N HIS A 76 8.51 9.22 -6.32
CA HIS A 76 8.41 7.94 -7.01
C HIS A 76 9.50 6.94 -6.60
N GLU A 77 10.74 7.39 -6.41
CA GLU A 77 11.84 6.51 -5.97
C GLU A 77 11.58 5.95 -4.56
N ASP A 78 10.97 6.74 -3.69
CA ASP A 78 10.60 6.30 -2.34
C ASP A 78 9.47 5.25 -2.39
N VAL A 79 8.46 5.40 -3.27
CA VAL A 79 7.31 4.47 -3.26
C VAL A 79 7.70 3.06 -3.65
N GLU A 80 8.51 2.89 -4.71
CA GLU A 80 8.96 1.56 -5.15
C GLU A 80 9.78 0.88 -4.05
N MET A 81 10.67 1.64 -3.40
CA MET A 81 11.48 1.13 -2.30
C MET A 81 10.63 0.69 -1.11
N GLN A 82 9.62 1.49 -0.74
CA GLN A 82 8.67 1.17 0.34
C GLN A 82 7.86 -0.09 0.02
N LEU A 83 7.42 -0.27 -1.23
CA LEU A 83 6.74 -1.48 -1.68
C LEU A 83 7.66 -2.71 -1.67
N ASP A 84 8.93 -2.56 -2.03
CA ASP A 84 9.91 -3.64 -1.93
C ASP A 84 10.16 -4.06 -0.48
N TYR A 85 10.22 -3.09 0.45
CA TYR A 85 10.24 -3.37 1.88
C TYR A 85 8.98 -4.08 2.35
N ALA A 86 7.80 -3.64 1.91
CA ALA A 86 6.51 -4.27 2.21
C ALA A 86 6.47 -5.72 1.70
N ARG A 87 6.89 -5.98 0.46
CA ARG A 87 7.04 -7.32 -0.12
C ARG A 87 8.01 -8.19 0.70
N GLY A 88 9.12 -7.62 1.12
CA GLY A 88 10.06 -8.27 2.04
C GLY A 88 9.44 -8.59 3.40
N ALA A 89 8.53 -7.77 3.90
CA ALA A 89 7.75 -8.04 5.10
C ALA A 89 6.71 -9.15 4.86
N GLN A 90 5.99 -9.15 3.73
CA GLN A 90 5.06 -10.22 3.34
C GLN A 90 5.74 -11.59 3.33
N ARG A 91 6.91 -11.70 2.68
CA ARG A 91 7.70 -12.93 2.66
C ARG A 91 8.10 -13.40 4.06
N ARG A 92 8.40 -12.46 4.97
CA ARG A 92 8.75 -12.77 6.36
C ARG A 92 7.51 -13.15 7.20
N SER A 93 6.37 -12.52 6.98
CA SER A 93 5.10 -12.89 7.62
C SER A 93 4.64 -14.28 7.16
N ALA A 94 4.67 -14.55 5.85
CA ALA A 94 4.36 -15.86 5.27
C ALA A 94 5.32 -16.96 5.75
N ALA A 95 6.57 -16.62 6.08
CA ALA A 95 7.56 -17.54 6.63
C ALA A 95 7.41 -17.85 8.13
N GLY A 96 6.39 -17.29 8.82
CA GLY A 96 6.01 -17.77 10.17
C GLY A 96 6.08 -16.74 11.31
N PHE A 97 5.66 -15.49 11.08
CA PHE A 97 5.35 -14.57 12.19
C PHE A 97 3.89 -14.12 12.14
N ALA A 98 2.98 -15.09 12.25
CA ALA A 98 1.59 -14.86 12.62
C ALA A 98 1.53 -14.42 14.09
N LYS A 99 1.77 -13.14 14.37
CA LYS A 99 1.37 -12.52 15.62
C LYS A 99 1.11 -11.06 15.35
N PHE A 100 -0.13 -10.69 15.08
CA PHE A 100 -0.73 -9.46 15.61
C PHE A 100 -2.25 -9.65 15.60
N ASP A 101 -2.72 -10.31 16.65
CA ASP A 101 -4.05 -10.10 17.21
C ASP A 101 -3.81 -9.32 18.51
N LYS A 102 -4.33 -8.10 18.58
CA LYS A 102 -4.63 -7.42 19.86
C LYS A 102 -5.66 -6.33 19.63
#